data_AF-A0A7W0UT23-F1
#
_entry.id   AF-A0A7W0UT23-F1
#
_cell.length_a   1.000
_cell.length_b   1.000
_cell.length_c   1.000
_cell.angle_alpha   90.00
_cell.angle_beta   90.00
_cell.angle_gamma   90.00
#
_symmetry.space_group_name_H-M   'P 1'
#
loop_
_entity.id
_entity.type
_entity.pdbx_description
1 polymer ?
#
loop_
_entity_poly.entity_id
_entity_poly.type
_entity_poly.pdbx_seq_one_letter_code
_entity_poly.pdbx_strand_id
1 'polypeptide(L)' 'MPLPRISWMVTVAICLVAALLVLLQGYQGYAGVLLAVAAAAAVNLR' A
#
# COMPACT_ATOMS: atom_id res chain seq x y z
N MET A 1 14.43 0.94 -14.61
CA MET A 1 13.02 0.59 -14.30
C MET A 1 12.10 1.55 -15.05
N PRO A 2 11.06 1.07 -15.75
CA PRO A 2 10.17 1.94 -16.50
C PRO A 2 9.31 2.81 -15.55
N LEU A 3 9.01 4.04 -15.95
CA LEU A 3 8.30 5.04 -15.13
C LEU A 3 6.99 4.52 -14.50
N PRO A 4 6.13 3.77 -15.22
CA PRO A 4 4.91 3.19 -14.65
C PRO A 4 5.17 2.19 -13.51
N ARG A 5 6.27 1.44 -13.57
CA ARG A 5 6.62 0.51 -12.49
C ARG A 5 7.05 1.25 -11.23
N ILE A 6 7.75 2.38 -11.38
CA ILE A 6 8.14 3.24 -10.27
C ILE A 6 6.89 3.81 -9.59
N SER A 7 5.92 4.32 -10.38
CA SER A 7 4.70 4.89 -9.80
C SER A 7 3.93 3.84 -8.99
N TRP A 8 3.76 2.62 -9.52
CA TRP A 8 3.11 1.55 -8.77
C TRP A 8 3.88 1.12 -7.53
N MET A 9 5.21 1.12 -7.57
CA MET A 9 6.05 0.77 -6.42
C MET A 9 5.90 1.81 -5.30
N VAL A 10 5.87 3.09 -5.66
CA VAL A 10 5.63 4.19 -4.72
C VAL A 10 4.23 4.10 -4.12
N THR A 11 3.20 3.81 -4.93
CA THR A 11 1.82 3.62 -4.43
C THR A 11 1.75 2.49 -3.40
N VAL A 12 2.33 1.32 -3.71
CA VAL A 12 2.38 0.19 -2.77
C VAL A 12 3.09 0.59 -1.48
N ALA A 13 4.25 1.24 -1.58
CA ALA A 13 5.03 1.66 -0.41
C ALA A 13 4.23 2.63 0.48
N ILE A 14 3.57 3.63 -0.11
CA ILE A 14 2.74 4.59 0.64
C ILE A 14 1.57 3.88 1.33
N CYS A 15 0.87 2.97 0.64
CA CYS A 15 -0.24 2.22 1.25
C CYS A 15 0.22 1.36 2.42
N LEU A 16 1.38 0.71 2.32
CA LEU A 16 1.95 -0.09 3.41
C LEU A 16 2.37 0.77 4.60
N VAL A 17 3.02 1.91 4.36
CA VAL A 17 3.38 2.87 5.42
C VAL A 17 2.13 3.40 6.12
N ALA A 18 1.11 3.80 5.36
CA ALA A 18 -0.15 4.26 5.93
C ALA A 18 -0.85 3.14 6.74
N ALA A 19 -0.90 1.91 6.22
CA ALA A 19 -1.47 0.77 6.93
C ALA A 19 -0.77 0.55 8.28
N LEU A 20 0.56 0.62 8.29
CA LEU A 20 1.36 0.48 9.51
C LEU A 20 1.05 1.59 10.51
N LEU A 21 1.04 2.86 10.08
CA LEU A 21 0.74 3.99 10.96
C LEU A 21 -0.65 3.88 11.61
N VAL A 22 -1.65 3.53 10.81
CA VAL A 22 -3.04 3.38 11.27
C VAL A 22 -3.19 2.17 12.18
N LEU A 23 -2.46 1.08 11.93
CA LEU A 23 -2.41 -0.10 12.81
C LEU A 23 -1.80 0.24 14.18
N LEU A 24 -0.70 1.00 14.20
CA LEU A 24 -0.06 1.47 15.43
C LEU A 24 -0.97 2.39 16.25
N GLN A 25 -1.90 3.09 15.60
CA GLN A 25 -2.94 3.90 16.25
C GLN A 25 -4.16 3.08 16.71
N GLY A 26 -4.17 1.75 16.50
CA GLY A 26 -5.25 0.86 16.92
C GLY A 26 -6.44 0.79 15.95
N TYR A 27 -6.39 1.46 14.79
CA TYR A 27 -7.47 1.49 13.80
C TYR A 27 -7.42 0.26 12.87
N GLN A 28 -7.78 -0.90 13.40
CA GLN A 28 -7.69 -2.20 12.70
C GLN A 28 -8.43 -2.21 11.35
N GLY A 29 -9.64 -1.61 11.28
CA GLY A 29 -10.45 -1.59 10.06
C GLY A 29 -9.76 -0.89 8.89
N TYR A 30 -9.25 0.32 9.12
CA TYR A 30 -8.54 1.08 8.09
C TYR A 30 -7.18 0.47 7.72
N ALA A 31 -6.48 -0.12 8.70
CA ALA A 31 -5.25 -0.86 8.41
C ALA A 31 -5.52 -2.04 7.44
N GLY A 32 -6.57 -2.83 7.69
CA GLY A 32 -6.98 -3.92 6.80
C GLY A 32 -7.34 -3.44 5.39
N VAL A 33 -8.09 -2.34 5.27
CA VAL A 33 -8.43 -1.73 3.98
C VAL A 33 -7.16 -1.29 3.22
N LEU A 34 -6.22 -0.62 3.90
CA LEU A 34 -4.97 -0.15 3.28
C LEU A 34 -4.08 -1.31 2.82
N LEU A 35 -4.05 -2.42 3.57
CA LEU A 35 -3.36 -3.64 3.14
C LEU A 35 -4.00 -4.26 1.89
N ALA A 36 -5.33 -4.32 1.81
CA ALA A 36 -6.03 -4.81 0.62
C ALA A 36 -5.75 -3.92 -0.61
N VAL A 37 -5.74 -2.60 -0.43
CA VAL A 37 -5.38 -1.64 -1.49
C VAL A 37 -3.93 -1.82 -1.92
N ALA A 38 -2.99 -1.99 -0.98
CA ALA A 38 -1.58 -2.25 -1.30
C ALA A 38 -1.41 -3.54 -2.12
N ALA A 39 -2.12 -4.61 -1.76
CA ALA A 39 -2.11 -5.88 -2.48
C ALA A 39 -2.65 -5.73 -3.92
N ALA A 40 -3.77 -4.99 -4.09
CA ALA A 40 -4.32 -4.70 -5.41
C ALA A 40 -3.36 -3.86 -6.27
N ALA A 41 -2.73 -2.82 -5.69
CA ALA A 41 -1.74 -2.01 -6.38
C ALA A 41 -0.52 -2.82 -6.81
N ALA A 42 -0.07 -3.77 -5.98
CA ALA A 42 1.10 -4.62 -6.26
C ALA A 42 0.92 -5.52 -7.49
N VAL A 43 -0.31 -5.83 -7.91
CA VAL A 43 -0.56 -6.60 -9.15
C VAL A 43 0.02 -5.88 -10.38
N ASN A 44 0.08 -4.54 -10.37
CA ASN A 44 0.64 -3.74 -11.47
C ASN A 44 2.17 -3.70 -11.50
N LEU A 45 2.86 -4.36 -10.55
CA LEU A 45 4.32 -4.46 -10.51
C LEU A 45 4.86 -5.66 -11.28
N ARG A 46 4.00 -6.62 -11.66
CA ARG A 46 4.36 -7.77 -12.49
C ARG A 46 4.81 -7.31 -13.88
#